data_AF-A0A0H2VIM4-F1
#
_entry.id   AF-A0A0H2VIM4-F1
#
_cell.length_a   1.000
_cell.length_b   1.000
_cell.length_c   1.000
_cell.angle_alpha   90.00
_cell.angle_beta   90.00
_cell.angle_gamma   90.00
#
_symmetry.space_group_name_H-M   'P 1'
#
loop_
_entity.id
_entity.type
_entity.pdbx_description
1 polymer ?
#
loop_
_entity_poly.entity_id
_entity_poly.type
_entity_poly.pdbx_seq_one_letter_code
_entity_poly.pdbx_strand_id
1 'polypeptide(L)'
;MTTLETSLTRLITKDPTILNENANKDSNTFSTMRDLTAGTVSKSYALDHLLPKHVAHAHQSGDIHFHDLDYHPFQPLTNCCLIDAKDMLENGFEIGNANVTTPQSIQTASAQLVQIIANVSSSQYGGCTVDRVDELLSKYAQMNAQHHREVANDFVQPDKIENYVDTQVTKDIGDAIESLEYEINTLYTSNGQTPFVTLGFGLGTDQLSRKIQQAILHTRIKGLGKDRVTAIFPKLVFSIKKGVNFSPEDPNYDIKQLALECSTKRMYPDILNYDKLVELLGDFKAPMGCRSFLPSWKNDEGQLENNGRCNLGVVTLNVPRIAIEADGAMQQFWDIFEKRMQLLHDALVYRIQRLQDAIPDNAPILYKSGAFKNKLTSEDTVDSLFTKQRATISMGYIGLYEAATLFYGPNWEHNPEAKTFTLDILREMKRYQVEWTKQYDIWFSIYSTPSESLTDRFCRLDKEKFGFIPDVTDKGYYQNSFHYDVRKDVTPFEKLDFEKDYPYYASGGFIHYCEYPKLNHNLKALEAVWDYAYDKVGYLGTNIPIDHCYRCGYDGDFETTANGYRCPHCGNTDPKTVDVVKRTCGYLGNPVQRPVIEGRQKEICARVKHMKEPRS
;
A
#
# COMPACT_ATOMS: atom_id res chain seq x y z
N MET A 1 -31.09 16.67 -16.89
CA MET A 1 -29.79 16.90 -16.23
C MET A 1 -28.73 16.18 -17.03
N THR A 2 -27.56 16.80 -17.20
CA THR A 2 -26.38 16.11 -17.76
C THR A 2 -25.84 15.08 -16.75
N THR A 3 -25.03 14.12 -17.21
CA THR A 3 -24.37 13.12 -16.33
C THR A 3 -23.56 13.79 -15.21
N LEU A 4 -22.92 14.92 -15.52
CA LEU A 4 -22.19 15.74 -14.56
C LEU A 4 -23.11 16.37 -13.51
N GLU A 5 -24.22 16.99 -13.93
CA GLU A 5 -25.20 17.58 -13.00
C GLU A 5 -25.77 16.52 -12.04
N THR A 6 -26.06 15.32 -12.54
CA THR A 6 -26.52 14.21 -11.70
C THR A 6 -25.43 13.78 -10.70
N SER A 7 -24.17 13.68 -11.14
CA SER A 7 -23.06 13.27 -10.27
C SER A 7 -22.77 14.31 -9.18
N LEU A 8 -22.80 15.60 -9.53
CA LEU A 8 -22.67 16.70 -8.56
C LEU A 8 -23.85 16.75 -7.61
N THR A 9 -25.08 16.50 -8.09
CA THR A 9 -26.26 16.39 -7.22
C THR A 9 -26.08 15.26 -6.21
N ARG A 10 -25.63 14.07 -6.65
CA ARG A 10 -25.37 12.92 -5.76
C ARG A 10 -24.30 13.22 -4.71
N LEU A 11 -23.24 13.95 -5.09
CA LEU A 11 -22.22 14.40 -4.15
C LEU A 11 -22.79 15.37 -3.10
N ILE A 12 -23.58 16.36 -3.52
CA ILE A 12 -24.23 17.34 -2.63
C ILE A 12 -25.24 16.64 -1.71
N THR A 13 -25.96 15.63 -2.19
CA THR A 13 -26.90 14.82 -1.41
C THR A 13 -26.23 13.71 -0.61
N LYS A 14 -24.89 13.65 -0.57
CA LYS A 14 -24.09 12.71 0.23
C LYS A 14 -24.33 11.23 -0.08
N ASP A 15 -24.34 10.86 -1.36
CA ASP A 15 -24.43 9.46 -1.79
C ASP A 15 -23.25 8.61 -1.24
N PRO A 16 -23.50 7.54 -0.46
CA PRO A 16 -22.45 6.71 0.12
C PRO A 16 -21.52 6.04 -0.89
N THR A 17 -21.99 5.75 -2.11
CA THR A 17 -21.17 5.13 -3.16
C THR A 17 -20.09 6.07 -3.71
N ILE A 18 -20.23 7.38 -3.47
CA ILE A 18 -19.24 8.41 -3.79
C ILE A 18 -18.42 8.75 -2.55
N LEU A 19 -19.08 8.94 -1.41
CA LEU A 19 -18.41 9.38 -0.18
C LEU A 19 -17.52 8.32 0.47
N ASN A 20 -17.89 7.04 0.35
CA ASN A 20 -17.21 5.92 1.02
C ASN A 20 -16.33 5.09 0.07
N GLU A 21 -15.99 5.63 -1.11
CA GLU A 21 -15.09 4.98 -2.08
C GLU A 21 -13.66 4.86 -1.52
N ASN A 22 -13.25 5.80 -0.66
CA ASN A 22 -11.96 5.83 0.02
C ASN A 22 -12.17 6.05 1.52
N ALA A 23 -11.88 5.03 2.33
CA ALA A 23 -12.14 5.05 3.78
C ALA A 23 -11.25 6.04 4.55
N ASN A 24 -10.28 6.69 3.91
CA ASN A 24 -9.47 7.74 4.52
C ASN A 24 -10.03 9.17 4.29
N LYS A 25 -11.02 9.39 3.41
CA LYS A 25 -11.56 10.74 3.10
C LYS A 25 -12.70 11.11 4.07
N ASP A 26 -12.53 12.18 4.85
CA ASP A 26 -13.66 12.75 5.63
C ASP A 26 -14.44 13.75 4.78
N SER A 27 -15.52 13.25 4.16
CA SER A 27 -16.42 14.01 3.30
C SER A 27 -17.08 15.24 3.94
N ASN A 28 -17.00 15.43 5.25
CA ASN A 28 -17.57 16.62 5.91
C ASN A 28 -16.61 17.82 5.89
N THR A 29 -15.33 17.61 5.59
CA THR A 29 -14.32 18.68 5.58
C THR A 29 -14.32 19.44 4.25
N PHE A 30 -14.04 20.75 4.31
CA PHE A 30 -13.98 21.59 3.10
C PHE A 30 -12.88 21.18 2.12
N SER A 31 -11.73 20.71 2.62
CA SER A 31 -10.65 20.20 1.77
C SER A 31 -11.11 18.98 0.97
N THR A 32 -11.71 17.99 1.63
CA THR A 32 -12.23 16.79 0.98
C THR A 32 -13.36 17.11 0.02
N MET A 33 -14.28 18.02 0.35
CA MET A 33 -15.36 18.40 -0.56
C MET A 33 -14.86 19.10 -1.83
N ARG A 34 -13.80 19.92 -1.73
CA ARG A 34 -13.15 20.52 -2.91
C ARG A 34 -12.55 19.44 -3.80
N ASP A 35 -11.84 18.48 -3.20
CA ASP A 35 -11.25 17.35 -3.91
C ASP A 35 -12.30 16.46 -4.60
N LEU A 36 -13.36 16.05 -3.88
CA LEU A 36 -14.46 15.26 -4.46
C LEU A 36 -15.18 16.00 -5.60
N THR A 37 -15.30 17.32 -5.51
CA THR A 37 -15.88 18.14 -6.58
C THR A 37 -14.98 18.13 -7.81
N ALA A 38 -13.68 18.39 -7.64
CA ALA A 38 -12.69 18.34 -8.72
C ALA A 38 -12.63 16.94 -9.35
N GLY A 39 -12.67 15.89 -8.53
CA GLY A 39 -12.69 14.51 -8.98
C GLY A 39 -13.94 14.15 -9.78
N THR A 40 -15.11 14.61 -9.35
CA THR A 40 -16.37 14.41 -10.08
C THR A 40 -16.33 15.05 -11.47
N VAL A 41 -15.82 16.28 -11.56
CA VAL A 41 -15.65 16.99 -12.84
C VAL A 41 -14.64 16.26 -13.72
N SER A 42 -13.48 15.92 -13.17
CA SER A 42 -12.39 15.23 -13.89
C SER A 42 -12.85 13.88 -14.45
N LYS A 43 -13.58 13.09 -13.66
CA LYS A 43 -14.11 11.79 -14.07
C LYS A 43 -15.12 11.90 -15.21
N SER A 44 -16.07 12.84 -15.12
CA SER A 44 -17.05 13.05 -16.20
C SER A 44 -16.36 13.49 -17.48
N TYR A 45 -15.47 14.49 -17.38
CA TYR A 45 -14.76 15.00 -18.55
C TYR A 45 -13.86 13.95 -19.19
N ALA A 46 -13.16 13.14 -18.37
CA ALA A 46 -12.31 12.07 -18.86
C ALA A 46 -13.09 11.02 -19.66
N LEU A 47 -14.24 10.59 -19.15
CA LEU A 47 -15.08 9.59 -19.81
C LEU A 47 -15.72 10.10 -21.10
N ASP A 48 -16.15 11.36 -21.11
CA ASP A 48 -16.90 11.94 -22.24
C ASP A 48 -15.99 12.48 -23.35
N HIS A 49 -14.77 12.93 -23.00
CA HIS A 49 -13.94 13.75 -23.91
C HIS A 49 -12.48 13.32 -24.06
N LEU A 50 -11.88 12.62 -23.08
CA LEU A 50 -10.45 12.30 -23.13
C LEU A 50 -10.19 10.85 -23.52
N LEU A 51 -10.82 9.90 -22.82
CA LEU A 51 -10.56 8.48 -23.04
C LEU A 51 -11.03 8.03 -24.43
N PRO A 52 -10.32 7.06 -25.05
CA PRO A 52 -10.86 6.34 -26.19
C PRO A 52 -12.24 5.76 -25.86
N LYS A 53 -13.20 5.89 -26.79
CA LYS A 53 -14.60 5.54 -26.52
C LYS A 53 -14.79 4.09 -26.05
N HIS A 54 -14.03 3.15 -26.61
CA HIS A 54 -14.09 1.74 -26.21
C HIS A 54 -13.53 1.50 -24.80
N VAL A 55 -12.48 2.23 -24.40
CA VAL A 55 -11.92 2.19 -23.04
C VAL A 55 -12.90 2.80 -22.03
N ALA A 56 -13.49 3.96 -22.35
CA ALA A 56 -14.50 4.59 -21.49
C ALA A 56 -15.71 3.67 -21.26
N HIS A 57 -16.24 3.07 -22.34
CA HIS A 57 -17.34 2.12 -22.27
C HIS A 57 -16.99 0.88 -21.44
N ALA A 58 -15.78 0.33 -21.63
CA ALA A 58 -15.31 -0.83 -20.89
C ALA A 58 -15.12 -0.54 -19.39
N HIS A 59 -14.64 0.66 -19.03
CA HIS A 59 -14.62 1.10 -17.64
C HIS A 59 -16.05 1.14 -17.09
N GLN A 60 -16.97 1.81 -17.78
CA GLN A 60 -18.36 2.01 -17.32
C GLN A 60 -19.13 0.69 -17.15
N SER A 61 -18.93 -0.27 -18.06
CA SER A 61 -19.59 -1.59 -18.03
C SER A 61 -18.94 -2.59 -17.05
N GLY A 62 -17.76 -2.28 -16.54
CA GLY A 62 -17.04 -3.12 -15.57
C GLY A 62 -16.20 -4.24 -16.19
N ASP A 63 -15.91 -4.18 -17.49
CA ASP A 63 -14.97 -5.10 -18.14
C ASP A 63 -13.53 -4.84 -17.68
N ILE A 64 -13.20 -3.56 -17.52
CA ILE A 64 -11.95 -3.09 -16.91
C ILE A 64 -12.25 -2.01 -15.87
N HIS A 65 -11.23 -1.62 -15.12
CA HIS A 65 -11.25 -0.46 -14.26
C HIS A 65 -9.99 0.37 -14.46
N PHE A 66 -10.14 1.47 -15.19
CA PHE A 66 -9.18 2.56 -15.22
C PHE A 66 -9.15 3.25 -13.84
N HIS A 67 -8.05 3.11 -13.09
CA HIS A 67 -7.93 3.67 -11.74
C HIS A 67 -7.69 5.18 -11.76
N ASP A 68 -8.07 5.84 -10.68
CA ASP A 68 -7.79 7.26 -10.41
C ASP A 68 -8.32 8.21 -11.50
N LEU A 69 -9.50 7.90 -12.07
CA LEU A 69 -10.16 8.73 -13.09
C LEU A 69 -10.53 10.15 -12.61
N ASP A 70 -10.59 10.34 -11.30
CA ASP A 70 -10.72 11.62 -10.64
C ASP A 70 -9.47 12.51 -10.75
N TYR A 71 -8.32 11.93 -11.13
CA TYR A 71 -7.06 12.64 -11.36
C TYR A 71 -6.55 12.50 -12.80
N HIS A 72 -6.34 11.26 -13.25
CA HIS A 72 -5.79 10.93 -14.57
C HIS A 72 -6.88 10.32 -15.45
N PRO A 73 -7.09 10.75 -16.71
CA PRO A 73 -6.23 11.57 -17.56
C PRO A 73 -6.48 13.08 -17.51
N PHE A 74 -7.34 13.59 -16.62
CA PHE A 74 -7.63 15.01 -16.59
C PHE A 74 -6.35 15.84 -16.37
N GLN A 75 -5.53 15.44 -15.40
CA GLN A 75 -4.15 15.88 -15.23
C GLN A 75 -3.19 14.71 -15.50
N PRO A 76 -1.99 14.96 -16.08
CA PRO A 76 -1.00 13.93 -16.36
C PRO A 76 -0.20 13.58 -15.09
N LEU A 77 -0.91 13.23 -14.01
CA LEU A 77 -0.32 12.82 -12.74
C LEU A 77 0.18 11.36 -12.82
N THR A 78 1.25 11.08 -12.10
CA THR A 78 1.77 9.72 -11.88
C THR A 78 1.13 9.07 -10.66
N ASN A 79 1.38 7.77 -10.44
CA ASN A 79 0.79 7.00 -9.35
C ASN A 79 1.62 7.08 -8.07
N CYS A 80 2.55 6.13 -7.89
CA CYS A 80 3.31 5.93 -6.67
C CYS A 80 4.81 5.92 -6.96
N CYS A 81 5.62 6.11 -5.91
CA CYS A 81 7.07 6.19 -6.05
C CYS A 81 7.83 5.72 -4.81
N LEU A 82 9.12 5.39 -5.02
CA LEU A 82 10.15 5.41 -3.99
C LEU A 82 10.82 6.78 -4.05
N ILE A 83 10.70 7.57 -2.98
CA ILE A 83 11.30 8.91 -2.93
C ILE A 83 12.82 8.76 -2.80
N ASP A 84 13.60 9.49 -3.61
CA ASP A 84 15.04 9.62 -3.36
C ASP A 84 15.35 10.60 -2.23
N ALA A 85 14.84 10.29 -1.04
CA ALA A 85 15.02 11.10 0.16
C ALA A 85 16.50 11.23 0.54
N LYS A 86 17.35 10.28 0.13
CA LYS A 86 18.79 10.34 0.33
C LYS A 86 19.38 11.50 -0.47
N ASP A 87 19.21 11.53 -1.80
CA ASP A 87 19.74 12.64 -2.61
C ASP A 87 19.23 14.00 -2.14
N MET A 88 17.91 14.07 -1.90
CA MET A 88 17.27 15.32 -1.49
C MET A 88 17.85 15.85 -0.18
N LEU A 89 17.92 15.02 0.87
CA LEU A 89 18.45 15.48 2.16
C LEU A 89 19.97 15.69 2.12
N GLU A 90 20.73 15.01 1.25
CA GLU A 90 22.18 15.19 1.12
C GLU A 90 22.54 16.48 0.38
N ASN A 91 21.85 16.79 -0.71
CA ASN A 91 22.20 17.86 -1.63
C ASN A 91 21.32 19.11 -1.52
N GLY A 92 20.28 19.06 -0.66
CA GLY A 92 19.25 20.08 -0.59
C GLY A 92 18.26 19.99 -1.76
N PHE A 93 17.15 20.70 -1.60
CA PHE A 93 16.02 20.66 -2.53
C PHE A 93 15.14 21.91 -2.37
N GLU A 94 14.32 22.19 -3.38
CA GLU A 94 13.36 23.29 -3.34
C GLU A 94 11.95 22.77 -3.01
N ILE A 95 11.29 23.40 -2.03
CA ILE A 95 9.85 23.24 -1.76
C ILE A 95 9.21 24.63 -1.76
N GLY A 96 8.22 24.81 -2.62
CA GLY A 96 7.53 26.09 -2.77
C GLY A 96 8.52 27.18 -3.18
N ASN A 97 8.71 28.18 -2.31
CA ASN A 97 9.66 29.29 -2.53
C ASN A 97 10.93 29.17 -1.67
N ALA A 98 11.14 28.02 -1.00
CA ALA A 98 12.22 27.82 -0.05
C ALA A 98 13.25 26.82 -0.59
N ASN A 99 14.52 27.23 -0.59
CA ASN A 99 15.66 26.35 -0.82
C ASN A 99 16.09 25.74 0.51
N VAL A 100 15.85 24.44 0.66
CA VAL A 100 16.16 23.67 1.85
C VAL A 100 17.58 23.13 1.73
N THR A 101 18.40 23.35 2.77
CA THR A 101 19.78 22.87 2.85
C THR A 101 19.88 21.53 3.58
N THR A 102 21.01 20.84 3.40
CA THR A 102 21.35 19.58 4.08
C THR A 102 21.15 19.70 5.59
N PRO A 103 20.31 18.85 6.21
CA PRO A 103 20.06 18.90 7.63
C PRO A 103 21.32 18.51 8.42
N GLN A 104 21.54 19.17 9.55
CA GLN A 104 22.69 18.96 10.44
C GLN A 104 22.31 18.21 11.72
N SER A 105 21.09 17.67 11.78
CA SER A 105 20.57 16.89 12.90
C SER A 105 19.46 15.95 12.44
N ILE A 106 19.20 14.88 13.20
CA ILE A 106 18.08 13.98 12.93
C ILE A 106 16.72 14.69 13.06
N GLN A 107 16.56 15.64 13.97
CA GLN A 107 15.32 16.39 14.13
C GLN A 107 15.01 17.20 12.86
N THR A 108 15.99 17.91 12.31
CA THR A 108 15.81 18.67 11.07
C THR A 108 15.60 17.74 9.88
N ALA A 109 16.32 16.61 9.82
CA ALA A 109 16.15 15.62 8.76
C ALA A 109 14.73 15.01 8.77
N SER A 110 14.21 14.63 9.93
CA SER A 110 12.84 14.14 10.08
C SER A 110 11.82 15.20 9.67
N ALA A 111 11.96 16.44 10.13
CA ALA A 111 11.04 17.53 9.75
C ALA A 111 11.04 17.82 8.24
N GLN A 112 12.21 17.80 7.59
CA GLN A 112 12.32 17.94 6.14
C GLN A 112 11.73 16.73 5.41
N LEU A 113 11.93 15.51 5.92
CA LEU A 113 11.38 14.29 5.34
C LEU A 113 9.85 14.32 5.30
N VAL A 114 9.21 14.81 6.37
CA VAL A 114 7.76 15.01 6.39
C VAL A 114 7.30 15.99 5.31
N GLN A 115 8.01 17.12 5.15
CA GLN A 115 7.68 18.12 4.13
C GLN A 115 7.80 17.53 2.72
N ILE A 116 8.84 16.73 2.46
CA ILE A 116 9.00 15.99 1.21
C ILE A 116 7.80 15.07 1.00
N ILE A 117 7.46 14.23 1.98
CA ILE A 117 6.34 13.28 1.91
C ILE A 117 5.02 13.99 1.58
N ALA A 118 4.73 15.12 2.24
CA ALA A 118 3.50 15.87 2.04
C ALA A 118 3.42 16.49 0.63
N ASN A 119 4.53 17.04 0.12
CA ASN A 119 4.59 17.64 -1.22
C ASN A 119 4.55 16.60 -2.34
N VAL A 120 5.28 15.49 -2.19
CA VAL A 120 5.23 14.34 -3.10
C VAL A 120 3.80 13.81 -3.17
N SER A 121 3.18 13.54 -2.02
CA SER A 121 1.80 13.04 -1.96
C SER A 121 0.75 14.00 -2.54
N SER A 122 1.05 15.29 -2.63
CA SER A 122 0.16 16.29 -3.24
C SER A 122 0.39 16.45 -4.75
N SER A 123 1.46 15.86 -5.29
CA SER A 123 1.90 15.99 -6.69
C SER A 123 1.72 14.71 -7.51
N GLN A 124 1.19 13.66 -6.89
CA GLN A 124 0.82 12.38 -7.49
C GLN A 124 -0.46 11.90 -6.78
N TYR A 125 -1.20 10.95 -7.35
CA TYR A 125 -2.45 10.47 -6.73
C TYR A 125 -2.26 9.21 -5.87
N GLY A 126 -1.12 8.53 -5.98
CA GLY A 126 -0.82 7.30 -5.25
C GLY A 126 0.09 7.48 -4.04
N GLY A 127 0.36 6.38 -3.34
CA GLY A 127 1.21 6.39 -2.15
C GLY A 127 2.68 6.63 -2.44
N CYS A 128 3.41 7.17 -1.47
CA CYS A 128 4.87 7.33 -1.55
C CYS A 128 5.57 6.47 -0.50
N THR A 129 6.86 6.24 -0.69
CA THR A 129 7.64 5.37 0.20
C THR A 129 9.05 5.88 0.39
N VAL A 130 9.51 5.80 1.63
CA VAL A 130 10.91 6.04 2.01
C VAL A 130 11.47 4.69 2.41
N ASP A 131 12.36 4.15 1.58
CA ASP A 131 13.04 2.89 1.86
C ASP A 131 14.27 3.12 2.75
N ARG A 132 14.62 2.13 3.57
CA ARG A 132 15.79 2.15 4.49
C ARG A 132 15.86 3.41 5.35
N VAL A 133 14.73 3.81 5.93
CA VAL A 133 14.63 5.05 6.73
C VAL A 133 15.53 5.03 7.97
N ASP A 134 15.80 3.83 8.51
CA ASP A 134 16.75 3.59 9.60
C ASP A 134 18.19 3.98 9.21
N GLU A 135 18.65 3.53 8.05
CA GLU A 135 19.99 3.86 7.54
C GLU A 135 20.07 5.32 7.08
N LEU A 136 19.00 5.84 6.46
CA LEU A 136 18.90 7.23 6.03
C LEU A 136 19.04 8.19 7.21
N LEU A 137 18.26 7.99 8.28
CA LEU A 137 18.26 8.87 9.45
C LEU A 137 19.49 8.64 10.35
N SER A 138 20.12 7.46 10.30
CA SER A 138 21.35 7.17 11.05
C SER A 138 22.47 8.17 10.70
N LYS A 139 22.59 8.54 9.42
CA LYS A 139 23.55 9.57 8.96
C LYS A 139 23.40 10.89 9.73
N TYR A 140 22.18 11.33 9.97
CA TYR A 140 21.91 12.59 10.66
C TYR A 140 21.98 12.46 12.18
N ALA A 141 21.67 11.28 12.73
CA ALA A 141 21.93 10.97 14.13
C ALA A 141 23.43 10.97 14.47
N GLN A 142 24.31 10.62 13.53
CA GLN A 142 25.76 10.74 13.71
C GLN A 142 26.19 12.19 13.93
N MET A 143 25.55 13.15 13.26
CA MET A 143 25.81 14.58 13.44
C MET A 143 25.40 15.04 14.84
N ASN A 144 24.25 14.58 15.36
CA ASN A 144 23.88 14.80 16.76
C ASN A 144 24.94 14.21 17.71
N ALA A 145 25.41 12.99 17.45
CA ALA A 145 26.40 12.34 18.30
C ALA A 145 27.73 13.10 18.33
N GLN A 146 28.16 13.62 17.18
CA GLN A 146 29.34 14.48 17.12
C GLN A 146 29.14 15.77 17.91
N HIS A 147 28.02 16.46 17.68
CA HIS A 147 27.71 17.71 18.38
C HIS A 147 27.66 17.53 19.91
N HIS A 148 26.97 16.48 20.38
CA HIS A 148 26.92 16.17 21.81
C HIS A 148 28.29 15.82 22.39
N ARG A 149 29.17 15.20 21.61
CA ARG A 149 30.55 14.90 22.04
C ARG A 149 31.39 16.17 22.16
N GLU A 150 31.26 17.09 21.22
CA GLU A 150 31.91 18.40 21.28
C GLU A 150 31.50 19.16 22.55
N VAL A 151 30.20 19.22 22.83
CA VAL A 151 29.69 19.83 24.08
C VAL A 151 30.18 19.07 25.32
N ALA A 152 30.17 17.74 25.29
CA ALA A 152 30.56 16.92 26.43
C ALA A 152 32.05 17.10 26.81
N ASN A 153 32.93 17.38 25.85
CA ASN A 153 34.35 17.64 26.12
C ASN A 153 34.57 18.86 27.03
N ASP A 154 33.66 19.82 27.02
CA ASP A 154 33.75 21.04 27.82
C ASP A 154 33.14 20.89 29.23
N PHE A 155 32.16 19.99 29.39
CA PHE A 155 31.29 19.96 30.59
C PHE A 155 31.15 18.60 31.29
N VAL A 156 31.62 17.51 30.67
CA VAL A 156 31.45 16.13 31.18
C VAL A 156 32.81 15.50 31.45
N GLN A 157 32.90 14.72 32.53
CA GLN A 157 34.13 13.98 32.86
C GLN A 157 34.49 13.00 31.72
N PRO A 158 35.78 12.88 31.33
CA PRO A 158 36.18 12.08 30.17
C PRO A 158 35.65 10.64 30.14
N ASP A 159 35.58 9.97 31.29
CA ASP A 159 35.07 8.61 31.44
C ASP A 159 33.54 8.47 31.27
N LYS A 160 32.81 9.59 31.24
CA LYS A 160 31.34 9.64 31.12
C LYS A 160 30.84 10.21 29.80
N ILE A 161 31.73 10.69 28.94
CA ILE A 161 31.37 11.35 27.68
C ILE A 161 30.53 10.44 26.80
N GLU A 162 30.97 9.21 26.55
CA GLU A 162 30.25 8.29 25.65
C GLU A 162 28.87 7.92 26.17
N ASN A 163 28.70 7.77 27.49
CA ASN A 163 27.38 7.54 28.10
C ASN A 163 26.46 8.76 27.97
N TYR A 164 27.01 9.97 28.15
CA TYR A 164 26.26 11.21 27.92
C TYR A 164 25.81 11.31 26.45
N VAL A 165 26.74 11.10 25.51
CA VAL A 165 26.44 11.15 24.06
C VAL A 165 25.37 10.11 23.69
N ASP A 166 25.51 8.87 24.13
CA ASP A 166 24.51 7.82 23.84
C ASP A 166 23.13 8.19 24.40
N THR A 167 23.09 8.73 25.63
CA THR A 167 21.83 9.17 26.26
C THR A 167 21.16 10.29 25.47
N GLN A 168 21.91 11.32 25.10
CA GLN A 168 21.37 12.48 24.38
C GLN A 168 20.92 12.08 22.97
N VAL A 169 21.73 11.34 22.22
CA VAL A 169 21.39 10.91 20.86
C VAL A 169 20.19 9.97 20.86
N THR A 170 20.08 9.08 21.86
CA THR A 170 18.90 8.20 21.99
C THR A 170 17.64 9.02 22.22
N LYS A 171 17.70 10.05 23.06
CA LYS A 171 16.59 10.97 23.29
C LYS A 171 16.24 11.74 22.01
N ASP A 172 17.23 12.27 21.32
CA ASP A 172 17.04 13.01 20.06
C ASP A 172 16.38 12.15 18.98
N ILE A 173 16.81 10.90 18.83
CA ILE A 173 16.19 9.93 17.93
C ILE A 173 14.73 9.68 18.33
N GLY A 174 14.47 9.44 19.61
CA GLY A 174 13.11 9.23 20.13
C GLY A 174 12.18 10.41 19.83
N ASP A 175 12.62 11.62 20.14
CA ASP A 175 11.86 12.86 19.91
C ASP A 175 11.62 13.09 18.41
N ALA A 176 12.63 12.86 17.56
CA ALA A 176 12.52 13.04 16.11
C ALA A 176 11.55 12.04 15.46
N ILE A 177 11.58 10.77 15.88
CA ILE A 177 10.70 9.73 15.34
C ILE A 177 9.27 9.87 15.87
N GLU A 178 9.09 10.28 17.12
CA GLU A 178 7.75 10.63 17.64
C GLU A 178 7.17 11.83 16.85
N SER A 179 7.96 12.88 16.62
CA SER A 179 7.55 14.03 15.78
C SER A 179 7.19 13.58 14.36
N LEU A 180 8.01 12.72 13.74
CA LEU A 180 7.76 12.18 12.40
C LEU A 180 6.39 11.49 12.31
N GLU A 181 6.05 10.61 13.25
CA GLU A 181 4.76 9.91 13.25
C GLU A 181 3.59 10.89 13.50
N TYR A 182 3.74 11.84 14.42
CA TYR A 182 2.71 12.85 14.69
C TYR A 182 2.46 13.77 13.49
N GLU A 183 3.51 14.30 12.88
CA GLU A 183 3.39 15.23 11.76
C GLU A 183 2.80 14.54 10.53
N ILE A 184 3.19 13.30 10.23
CA ILE A 184 2.55 12.52 9.17
C ILE A 184 1.04 12.44 9.39
N ASN A 185 0.57 12.19 10.63
CA ASN A 185 -0.86 12.05 10.94
C ASN A 185 -1.61 13.37 11.13
N THR A 186 -0.94 14.51 11.22
CA THR A 186 -1.57 15.83 11.44
C THR A 186 -1.53 16.72 10.22
N LEU A 187 -0.65 16.43 9.26
CA LEU A 187 -0.61 17.12 7.98
C LEU A 187 -1.69 16.61 7.03
N TYR A 188 -2.19 17.55 6.23
CA TYR A 188 -3.12 17.28 5.16
C TYR A 188 -2.48 17.63 3.82
N THR A 189 -2.66 16.75 2.85
CA THR A 189 -2.26 16.97 1.46
C THR A 189 -3.35 17.76 0.71
N SER A 190 -3.09 18.08 -0.57
CA SER A 190 -4.02 18.83 -1.43
C SER A 190 -5.43 18.23 -1.49
N ASN A 191 -5.57 16.91 -1.35
CA ASN A 191 -6.84 16.19 -1.39
C ASN A 191 -7.58 16.12 -0.03
N GLY A 192 -7.05 16.78 1.01
CA GLY A 192 -7.66 16.78 2.34
C GLY A 192 -7.46 15.50 3.14
N GLN A 193 -6.45 14.69 2.80
CA GLN A 193 -6.10 13.48 3.53
C GLN A 193 -4.69 13.54 4.14
N THR A 194 -4.51 12.75 5.20
CA THR A 194 -3.21 12.31 5.68
C THR A 194 -2.41 11.69 4.51
N PRO A 195 -1.14 12.05 4.31
CA PRO A 195 -0.30 11.46 3.28
C PRO A 195 -0.30 9.93 3.35
N PHE A 196 -0.56 9.28 2.21
CA PHE A 196 -0.38 7.83 2.12
C PHE A 196 1.12 7.54 1.94
N VAL A 197 1.78 7.29 3.07
CA VAL A 197 3.21 6.98 3.13
C VAL A 197 3.52 5.63 3.76
N THR A 198 4.55 4.98 3.25
CA THR A 198 5.16 3.75 3.79
C THR A 198 6.62 4.01 4.15
N LEU A 199 7.06 3.50 5.31
CA LEU A 199 8.45 3.52 5.76
C LEU A 199 9.00 2.09 5.80
N GLY A 200 10.08 1.85 5.04
CA GLY A 200 10.84 0.59 5.04
C GLY A 200 12.06 0.68 5.97
N PHE A 201 12.29 -0.35 6.80
CA PHE A 201 13.44 -0.42 7.72
C PHE A 201 13.77 -1.87 8.11
N GLY A 202 14.86 -2.07 8.88
CA GLY A 202 15.17 -3.33 9.56
C GLY A 202 16.51 -3.97 9.17
N LEU A 203 17.21 -3.38 8.19
CA LEU A 203 18.48 -3.93 7.66
C LEU A 203 19.72 -3.23 8.24
N GLY A 204 19.59 -2.03 8.80
CA GLY A 204 20.71 -1.33 9.43
C GLY A 204 21.20 -2.06 10.68
N THR A 205 22.50 -2.31 10.79
CA THR A 205 23.12 -3.04 11.91
C THR A 205 23.99 -2.16 12.80
N ASP A 206 24.31 -0.93 12.38
CA ASP A 206 24.99 0.03 13.23
C ASP A 206 24.10 0.47 14.40
N GLN A 207 24.75 0.95 15.48
CA GLN A 207 24.09 1.32 16.72
C GLN A 207 22.98 2.36 16.54
N LEU A 208 23.16 3.32 15.64
CA LEU A 208 22.20 4.41 15.43
C LEU A 208 21.02 3.95 14.59
N SER A 209 21.24 3.18 13.53
CA SER A 209 20.15 2.53 12.78
C SER A 209 19.30 1.65 13.69
N ARG A 210 19.93 0.84 14.56
CA ARG A 210 19.22 0.02 15.55
C ARG A 210 18.37 0.86 16.50
N LYS A 211 18.89 1.97 17.03
CA LYS A 211 18.13 2.91 17.89
C LYS A 211 16.96 3.54 17.14
N ILE A 212 17.11 3.85 15.85
CA ILE A 212 16.02 4.37 15.01
C ILE A 212 14.94 3.31 14.80
N GLN A 213 15.31 2.06 14.49
CA GLN A 213 14.35 0.95 14.38
C GLN A 213 13.57 0.75 15.69
N GLN A 214 14.27 0.77 16.84
CA GLN A 214 13.64 0.69 18.16
C GLN A 214 12.71 1.87 18.42
N ALA A 215 13.12 3.10 18.09
CA ALA A 215 12.29 4.29 18.25
C ALA A 215 11.02 4.24 17.40
N ILE A 216 11.10 3.77 16.14
CA ILE A 216 9.93 3.60 15.26
C ILE A 216 8.93 2.64 15.92
N LEU A 217 9.41 1.47 16.38
CA LEU A 217 8.56 0.45 16.96
C LEU A 217 7.98 0.87 18.33
N HIS A 218 8.78 1.49 19.19
CA HIS A 218 8.32 1.98 20.49
C HIS A 218 7.29 3.10 20.35
N THR A 219 7.51 4.04 19.43
CA THR A 219 6.53 5.11 19.11
C THR A 219 5.21 4.51 18.65
N ARG A 220 5.26 3.54 17.73
CA ARG A 220 4.04 2.86 17.26
C ARG A 220 3.33 2.11 18.39
N ILE A 221 4.07 1.35 19.21
CA ILE A 221 3.52 0.64 20.38
C ILE A 221 2.84 1.61 21.34
N LYS A 222 3.50 2.74 21.66
CA LYS A 222 2.99 3.80 22.53
C LYS A 222 1.63 4.29 22.03
N GLY A 223 1.46 4.43 20.72
CA GLY A 223 0.22 4.88 20.09
C GLY A 223 0.06 6.40 20.09
N LEU A 224 -0.83 6.88 19.23
CA LEU A 224 -0.96 8.27 18.86
C LEU A 224 -1.94 9.03 19.76
N GLY A 225 -1.58 10.26 20.13
CA GLY A 225 -2.44 11.17 20.87
C GLY A 225 -2.67 10.80 22.33
N LYS A 226 -3.62 11.51 22.98
CA LYS A 226 -3.99 11.30 24.38
C LYS A 226 -4.54 9.90 24.63
N ASP A 227 -5.34 9.40 23.69
CA ASP A 227 -6.07 8.14 23.82
C ASP A 227 -5.26 6.94 23.29
N ARG A 228 -4.00 7.16 22.87
CA ARG A 228 -3.06 6.12 22.42
C ARG A 228 -3.63 5.24 21.31
N VAL A 229 -4.31 5.86 20.36
CA VAL A 229 -4.97 5.19 19.23
C VAL A 229 -3.93 4.55 18.31
N THR A 230 -4.36 3.55 17.53
CA THR A 230 -3.49 2.98 16.50
C THR A 230 -3.43 3.89 15.30
N ALA A 231 -2.23 4.40 14.99
CA ALA A 231 -2.03 5.23 13.81
C ALA A 231 -2.24 4.42 12.51
N ILE A 232 -2.88 5.03 11.51
CA ILE A 232 -3.11 4.41 10.19
C ILE A 232 -1.87 4.56 9.30
N PHE A 233 -1.24 5.73 9.34
CA PHE A 233 0.01 6.04 8.64
C PHE A 233 1.10 6.49 9.63
N PRO A 234 2.38 6.48 9.25
CA PRO A 234 2.91 5.74 8.10
C PRO A 234 2.62 4.25 8.21
N LYS A 235 2.53 3.56 7.07
CA LYS A 235 2.69 2.10 7.09
C LYS A 235 4.12 1.78 7.52
N LEU A 236 4.27 0.76 8.34
CA LEU A 236 5.59 0.25 8.71
C LEU A 236 5.82 -1.08 8.02
N VAL A 237 6.96 -1.20 7.36
CA VAL A 237 7.35 -2.41 6.64
C VAL A 237 8.75 -2.82 7.10
N PHE A 238 8.82 -3.91 7.86
CA PHE A 238 10.03 -4.40 8.50
C PHE A 238 10.67 -5.51 7.67
N SER A 239 11.94 -5.36 7.35
CA SER A 239 12.69 -6.29 6.50
C SER A 239 13.28 -7.40 7.35
N ILE A 240 12.95 -8.65 7.05
CA ILE A 240 13.57 -9.82 7.69
C ILE A 240 14.68 -10.35 6.80
N LYS A 241 15.87 -10.57 7.39
CA LYS A 241 17.04 -11.13 6.69
C LYS A 241 17.87 -12.01 7.63
N LYS A 242 18.24 -13.20 7.16
CA LYS A 242 19.21 -14.09 7.83
C LYS A 242 20.57 -13.41 7.98
N GLY A 243 21.20 -13.57 9.14
CA GLY A 243 22.46 -12.87 9.46
C GLY A 243 22.24 -11.43 9.93
N VAL A 244 20.98 -10.97 10.04
CA VAL A 244 20.65 -9.61 10.48
C VAL A 244 19.64 -9.64 11.62
N ASN A 245 18.47 -10.26 11.44
CA ASN A 245 17.41 -10.24 12.46
C ASN A 245 16.55 -11.51 12.52
N PHE A 246 16.86 -12.54 11.73
CA PHE A 246 15.99 -13.71 11.56
C PHE A 246 16.04 -14.66 12.76
N SER A 247 17.24 -15.03 13.24
CA SER A 247 17.43 -16.03 14.31
C SER A 247 18.04 -15.44 15.59
N PRO A 248 17.96 -16.12 16.75
CA PRO A 248 18.48 -15.62 18.03
C PRO A 248 19.96 -15.19 18.03
N GLU A 249 20.76 -15.73 17.13
CA GLU A 249 22.18 -15.44 16.96
C GLU A 249 22.44 -14.17 16.14
N ASP A 250 21.42 -13.68 15.42
CA ASP A 250 21.51 -12.50 14.57
C ASP A 250 21.53 -11.20 15.41
N PRO A 251 22.30 -10.18 14.99
CA PRO A 251 22.53 -8.97 15.80
C PRO A 251 21.26 -8.19 16.14
N ASN A 252 20.26 -8.18 15.25
CA ASN A 252 18.99 -7.46 15.38
C ASN A 252 17.80 -8.38 15.70
N TYR A 253 18.03 -9.58 16.21
CA TYR A 253 16.93 -10.46 16.63
C TYR A 253 16.07 -9.85 17.75
N ASP A 254 16.69 -9.09 18.65
CA ASP A 254 16.00 -8.30 19.67
C ASP A 254 14.99 -7.32 19.04
N ILE A 255 15.34 -6.72 17.90
CA ILE A 255 14.46 -5.81 17.16
C ILE A 255 13.33 -6.60 16.45
N LYS A 256 13.59 -7.80 15.95
CA LYS A 256 12.52 -8.69 15.45
C LYS A 256 11.51 -9.01 16.55
N GLN A 257 11.96 -9.29 17.78
CA GLN A 257 11.04 -9.50 18.91
C GLN A 257 10.20 -8.26 19.20
N LEU A 258 10.80 -7.06 19.14
CA LEU A 258 10.07 -5.80 19.30
C LEU A 258 9.09 -5.54 18.14
N ALA A 259 9.44 -5.93 16.91
CA ALA A 259 8.55 -5.83 15.74
C ALA A 259 7.34 -6.77 15.87
N LEU A 260 7.54 -7.99 16.36
CA LEU A 260 6.46 -8.92 16.69
C LEU A 260 5.53 -8.35 17.76
N GLU A 261 6.09 -7.80 18.85
CA GLU A 261 5.31 -7.12 19.89
C GLU A 261 4.47 -5.98 19.30
N CYS A 262 5.10 -5.13 18.49
CA CYS A 262 4.43 -4.03 17.79
C CYS A 262 3.26 -4.53 16.94
N SER A 263 3.47 -5.56 16.12
CA SER A 263 2.43 -6.13 15.26
C SER A 263 1.24 -6.68 16.04
N THR A 264 1.48 -7.31 17.20
CA THR A 264 0.36 -7.78 18.05
C THR A 264 -0.46 -6.66 18.71
N LYS A 265 0.13 -5.48 18.89
CA LYS A 265 -0.55 -4.33 19.51
C LYS A 265 -1.17 -3.37 18.50
N ARG A 266 -0.59 -3.29 17.29
CA ARG A 266 -0.84 -2.21 16.32
C ARG A 266 -0.94 -2.68 14.86
N MET A 267 -1.04 -3.99 14.62
CA MET A 267 -1.02 -4.69 13.32
C MET A 267 0.30 -4.53 12.53
N TYR A 268 0.78 -3.30 12.36
CA TYR A 268 2.09 -3.01 11.79
C TYR A 268 3.23 -3.32 12.77
N PRO A 269 4.44 -3.66 12.28
CA PRO A 269 4.83 -3.68 10.87
C PRO A 269 4.33 -4.89 10.08
N ASP A 270 4.11 -4.70 8.78
CA ASP A 270 4.09 -5.81 7.82
C ASP A 270 5.56 -6.24 7.56
N ILE A 271 5.80 -7.46 7.07
CA ILE A 271 7.18 -7.97 6.88
C ILE A 271 7.56 -8.18 5.42
N LEU A 272 8.81 -7.86 5.09
CA LEU A 272 9.45 -8.16 3.80
C LEU A 272 10.53 -9.22 3.98
N ASN A 273 10.37 -10.36 3.32
CA ASN A 273 11.36 -11.43 3.38
C ASN A 273 12.43 -11.20 2.32
N TYR A 274 13.63 -10.82 2.77
CA TYR A 274 14.69 -10.28 1.92
C TYR A 274 15.06 -11.22 0.78
N ASP A 275 15.41 -12.46 1.09
CA ASP A 275 15.90 -13.42 0.08
C ASP A 275 14.82 -13.75 -0.94
N LYS A 276 13.56 -13.91 -0.49
CA LYS A 276 12.44 -14.20 -1.39
C LYS A 276 12.10 -13.04 -2.30
N LEU A 277 12.22 -11.79 -1.83
CA LEU A 277 12.06 -10.62 -2.69
C LEU A 277 13.18 -10.48 -3.71
N VAL A 278 14.43 -10.75 -3.33
CA VAL A 278 15.56 -10.77 -4.27
C VAL A 278 15.35 -11.85 -5.34
N GLU A 279 14.86 -13.03 -4.98
CA GLU A 279 14.51 -14.10 -5.92
C GLU A 279 13.44 -13.63 -6.93
N LEU A 280 12.37 -12.98 -6.44
CA LEU A 280 11.23 -12.57 -7.28
C LEU A 280 11.51 -11.35 -8.16
N LEU A 281 12.30 -10.39 -7.65
CA LEU A 281 12.44 -9.07 -8.25
C LEU A 281 13.85 -8.80 -8.83
N GLY A 282 14.83 -9.62 -8.49
CA GLY A 282 16.25 -9.46 -8.87
C GLY A 282 17.07 -8.64 -7.87
N ASP A 283 16.42 -7.92 -6.95
CA ASP A 283 17.02 -7.12 -5.89
C ASP A 283 15.98 -6.75 -4.83
N PHE A 284 16.44 -6.17 -3.71
CA PHE A 284 15.59 -5.81 -2.57
C PHE A 284 15.16 -4.34 -2.60
N LYS A 285 13.89 -4.08 -2.31
CA LYS A 285 13.34 -2.74 -2.03
C LYS A 285 12.03 -2.83 -1.24
N ALA A 286 11.66 -1.75 -0.58
CA ALA A 286 10.29 -1.58 -0.07
C ALA A 286 9.29 -1.39 -1.23
N PRO A 287 8.00 -1.78 -1.06
CA PRO A 287 6.98 -1.51 -2.06
C PRO A 287 6.63 -0.03 -2.12
N MET A 288 6.39 0.50 -3.32
CA MET A 288 5.80 1.82 -3.52
C MET A 288 4.34 1.83 -3.03
N GLY A 289 4.06 2.71 -2.07
CA GLY A 289 2.74 2.89 -1.48
C GLY A 289 2.25 1.61 -0.79
N CYS A 290 1.22 0.98 -1.35
CA CYS A 290 0.59 -0.18 -0.72
C CYS A 290 1.43 -1.45 -0.85
N ARG A 291 1.81 -1.80 -2.08
CA ARG A 291 2.35 -3.11 -2.47
C ARG A 291 2.92 -3.16 -3.91
N SER A 292 3.16 -2.02 -4.56
CA SER A 292 3.69 -2.02 -5.94
C SER A 292 5.20 -2.19 -5.89
N PHE A 293 5.72 -3.20 -6.57
CA PHE A 293 7.15 -3.50 -6.58
C PHE A 293 7.77 -3.14 -7.92
N LEU A 294 8.96 -2.55 -7.85
CA LEU A 294 9.80 -2.32 -9.01
C LEU A 294 10.59 -3.60 -9.35
N PRO A 295 10.72 -3.95 -10.64
CA PRO A 295 11.72 -4.93 -11.07
C PRO A 295 13.11 -4.36 -10.87
N SER A 296 14.12 -5.22 -10.72
CA SER A 296 15.52 -4.81 -10.74
C SER A 296 15.81 -4.02 -12.01
N TRP A 297 16.43 -2.87 -11.85
CA TRP A 297 16.81 -2.00 -12.95
C TRP A 297 18.18 -1.41 -12.66
N LYS A 298 18.96 -1.19 -13.71
CA LYS A 298 20.30 -0.64 -13.61
C LYS A 298 20.37 0.69 -14.34
N ASN A 299 21.02 1.66 -13.71
CA ASN A 299 21.31 2.94 -14.35
C ASN A 299 22.37 2.78 -15.46
N ASP A 300 22.67 3.89 -16.14
CA ASP A 300 23.65 3.92 -17.23
C ASP A 300 25.08 3.52 -16.75
N GLU A 301 25.35 3.57 -15.44
CA GLU A 301 26.61 3.11 -14.80
C GLU A 301 26.60 1.62 -14.40
N GLY A 302 25.50 0.90 -14.66
CA GLY A 302 25.35 -0.52 -14.32
C GLY A 302 25.01 -0.81 -12.85
N GLN A 303 24.68 0.21 -12.06
CA GLN A 303 24.32 0.10 -10.64
C GLN A 303 22.82 -0.09 -10.47
N LEU A 304 22.40 -0.93 -9.52
CA LEU A 304 21.00 -1.09 -9.17
C LEU A 304 20.43 0.22 -8.60
N GLU A 305 19.27 0.64 -9.11
CA GLU A 305 18.59 1.86 -8.67
C GLU A 305 17.09 1.60 -8.46
N ASN A 306 16.61 1.99 -7.28
CA ASN A 306 15.21 1.88 -6.85
C ASN A 306 14.65 3.24 -6.41
N ASN A 307 15.37 3.95 -5.54
CA ASN A 307 14.99 5.29 -5.10
C ASN A 307 14.93 6.26 -6.29
N GLY A 308 13.87 7.06 -6.34
CA GLY A 308 13.57 7.97 -7.44
C GLY A 308 12.77 7.36 -8.59
N ARG A 309 12.50 6.05 -8.58
CA ARG A 309 11.66 5.39 -9.59
C ARG A 309 10.19 5.38 -9.18
N CYS A 310 9.31 5.25 -10.17
CA CYS A 310 7.87 5.39 -9.98
C CYS A 310 7.02 4.41 -10.81
N ASN A 311 5.72 4.44 -10.55
CA ASN A 311 4.68 3.78 -11.33
C ASN A 311 3.78 4.84 -12.00
N LEU A 312 3.36 4.56 -13.22
CA LEU A 312 2.60 5.48 -14.07
C LEU A 312 1.08 5.33 -13.94
N GLY A 313 0.62 4.26 -13.28
CA GLY A 313 -0.79 4.01 -13.01
C GLY A 313 -1.23 2.58 -13.27
N VAL A 314 -2.52 2.34 -13.01
CA VAL A 314 -3.11 1.01 -12.99
C VAL A 314 -4.36 0.99 -13.87
N VAL A 315 -4.52 -0.08 -14.64
CA VAL A 315 -5.81 -0.48 -15.19
C VAL A 315 -6.02 -1.94 -14.80
N THR A 316 -7.19 -2.26 -14.23
CA THR A 316 -7.48 -3.60 -13.71
C THR A 316 -8.49 -4.34 -14.57
N LEU A 317 -8.20 -5.60 -14.85
CA LEU A 317 -9.08 -6.54 -15.54
C LEU A 317 -10.07 -7.20 -14.57
N ASN A 318 -11.35 -7.27 -14.96
CA ASN A 318 -12.37 -8.04 -14.24
C ASN A 318 -12.34 -9.50 -14.70
N VAL A 319 -11.53 -10.34 -14.05
CA VAL A 319 -11.41 -11.76 -14.42
C VAL A 319 -12.73 -12.53 -14.20
N PRO A 320 -13.48 -12.33 -13.10
CA PRO A 320 -14.80 -12.94 -12.92
C PRO A 320 -15.76 -12.66 -14.07
N ARG A 321 -15.82 -11.41 -14.59
CA ARG A 321 -16.65 -11.06 -15.75
C ARG A 321 -16.35 -11.94 -16.96
N ILE A 322 -15.07 -12.22 -17.24
CA ILE A 322 -14.67 -13.07 -18.37
C ILE A 322 -15.18 -14.51 -18.18
N ALA A 323 -15.04 -15.04 -16.96
CA ALA A 323 -15.55 -16.38 -16.62
C ALA A 323 -17.09 -16.46 -16.67
N ILE A 324 -17.81 -15.42 -16.24
CA ILE A 324 -19.27 -15.33 -16.33
C ILE A 324 -19.69 -15.32 -17.81
N GLU A 325 -19.05 -14.51 -18.65
CA GLU A 325 -19.34 -14.41 -20.09
C GLU A 325 -18.95 -15.67 -20.88
N ALA A 326 -18.08 -16.52 -20.32
CA ALA A 326 -17.68 -17.78 -20.92
C ALA A 326 -18.70 -18.92 -20.70
N ASP A 327 -19.62 -18.77 -19.74
CA ASP A 327 -20.71 -19.73 -19.46
C ASP A 327 -20.26 -21.21 -19.42
N GLY A 328 -19.14 -21.46 -18.71
CA GLY A 328 -18.57 -22.81 -18.55
C GLY A 328 -17.74 -23.32 -19.74
N ALA A 329 -17.67 -22.59 -20.86
CA ALA A 329 -16.84 -22.97 -22.02
C ALA A 329 -15.41 -22.42 -21.91
N MET A 330 -14.44 -23.29 -21.59
CA MET A 330 -13.03 -22.90 -21.40
C MET A 330 -12.40 -22.22 -22.63
N GLN A 331 -12.70 -22.67 -23.85
CA GLN A 331 -12.18 -22.01 -25.05
C GLN A 331 -12.71 -20.58 -25.18
N GLN A 332 -14.00 -20.37 -24.87
CA GLN A 332 -14.62 -19.05 -24.90
C GLN A 332 -14.03 -18.12 -23.85
N PHE A 333 -13.65 -18.64 -22.67
CA PHE A 333 -12.91 -17.87 -21.66
C PHE A 333 -11.63 -17.26 -22.25
N TRP A 334 -10.81 -18.08 -22.92
CA TRP A 334 -9.55 -17.62 -23.51
C TRP A 334 -9.76 -16.65 -24.67
N ASP A 335 -10.76 -16.88 -25.51
CA ASP A 335 -11.10 -15.98 -26.62
C ASP A 335 -11.57 -14.60 -26.10
N ILE A 336 -12.33 -14.55 -25.00
CA ILE A 336 -12.74 -13.30 -24.35
C ILE A 336 -11.54 -12.66 -23.65
N PHE A 337 -10.73 -13.45 -22.94
CA PHE A 337 -9.55 -12.98 -22.23
C PHE A 337 -8.59 -12.25 -23.18
N GLU A 338 -8.28 -12.83 -24.34
CA GLU A 338 -7.44 -12.18 -25.35
C GLU A 338 -7.99 -10.82 -25.77
N LYS A 339 -9.30 -10.74 -26.08
CA LYS A 339 -9.94 -9.46 -26.44
C LYS A 339 -9.86 -8.43 -25.31
N ARG A 340 -10.03 -8.86 -24.07
CA ARG A 340 -9.94 -7.97 -22.90
C ARG A 340 -8.50 -7.56 -22.58
N MET A 341 -7.51 -8.39 -22.89
CA MET A 341 -6.10 -8.02 -22.80
C MET A 341 -5.75 -6.93 -23.81
N GLN A 342 -6.28 -6.97 -25.04
CA GLN A 342 -6.09 -5.87 -26.00
C GLN A 342 -6.75 -4.56 -25.53
N LEU A 343 -7.94 -4.66 -24.92
CA LEU A 343 -8.59 -3.49 -24.32
C LEU A 343 -7.79 -2.91 -23.14
N LEU A 344 -7.23 -3.78 -22.30
CA LEU A 344 -6.33 -3.40 -21.20
C LEU A 344 -5.07 -2.70 -21.74
N HIS A 345 -4.48 -3.23 -22.81
CA HIS A 345 -3.35 -2.63 -23.52
C HIS A 345 -3.66 -1.21 -23.98
N ASP A 346 -4.75 -1.01 -24.72
CA ASP A 346 -5.14 0.30 -25.24
C ASP A 346 -5.31 1.35 -24.13
N ALA A 347 -5.91 0.94 -23.00
CA ALA A 347 -6.09 1.79 -21.84
C ALA A 347 -4.75 2.20 -21.19
N LEU A 348 -3.80 1.26 -21.06
CA LEU A 348 -2.48 1.51 -20.51
C LEU A 348 -1.61 2.36 -21.44
N VAL A 349 -1.65 2.09 -22.74
CA VAL A 349 -0.91 2.88 -23.75
C VAL A 349 -1.43 4.30 -23.81
N TYR A 350 -2.76 4.50 -23.77
CA TYR A 350 -3.34 5.84 -23.69
C TYR A 350 -2.84 6.61 -22.45
N ARG A 351 -2.73 5.94 -21.30
CA ARG A 351 -2.17 6.55 -20.08
C ARG A 351 -0.71 6.95 -20.25
N ILE A 352 0.12 6.11 -20.89
CA ILE A 352 1.52 6.46 -21.20
C ILE A 352 1.57 7.70 -22.09
N GLN A 353 0.78 7.73 -23.16
CA GLN A 353 0.72 8.87 -24.08
C GLN A 353 0.30 10.16 -23.36
N ARG A 354 -0.71 10.09 -22.50
CA ARG A 354 -1.19 11.24 -21.74
C ARG A 354 -0.13 11.83 -20.80
N LEU A 355 0.78 11.02 -20.28
CA LEU A 355 1.87 11.47 -19.41
C LEU A 355 2.93 12.28 -20.16
N GLN A 356 3.01 12.16 -21.49
CA GLN A 356 3.94 12.94 -22.31
C GLN A 356 3.58 14.43 -22.37
N ASP A 357 2.35 14.79 -22.02
CA ASP A 357 1.88 16.17 -21.91
C ASP A 357 2.32 16.85 -20.59
N ALA A 358 2.91 16.10 -19.65
CA ALA A 358 3.41 16.68 -18.41
C ALA A 358 4.65 17.54 -18.68
N ILE A 359 4.70 18.70 -18.04
CA ILE A 359 5.88 19.58 -18.02
C ILE A 359 6.52 19.58 -16.62
N PRO A 360 7.84 19.83 -16.50
CA PRO A 360 8.55 19.80 -15.21
C PRO A 360 7.91 20.69 -14.13
N ASP A 361 7.32 21.82 -14.53
CA ASP A 361 6.69 22.77 -13.61
C ASP A 361 5.32 22.31 -13.07
N ASN A 362 4.73 21.22 -13.60
CA ASN A 362 3.50 20.67 -13.03
C ASN A 362 3.70 20.03 -11.65
N ALA A 363 4.89 19.48 -11.39
CA ALA A 363 5.24 18.86 -10.12
C ALA A 363 6.73 19.05 -9.79
N PRO A 364 7.16 20.28 -9.43
CA PRO A 364 8.56 20.60 -9.19
C PRO A 364 9.23 19.66 -8.18
N ILE A 365 8.53 19.28 -7.11
CA ILE A 365 9.07 18.36 -6.10
C ILE A 365 9.47 17.00 -6.69
N LEU A 366 8.69 16.50 -7.65
CA LEU A 366 8.93 15.23 -8.34
C LEU A 366 10.05 15.38 -9.38
N TYR A 367 9.91 16.38 -10.24
CA TYR A 367 10.67 16.46 -11.50
C TYR A 367 11.92 17.34 -11.39
N LYS A 368 11.97 18.33 -10.50
CA LYS A 368 13.05 19.34 -10.42
C LYS A 368 13.82 19.26 -9.11
N SER A 369 13.15 18.92 -8.01
CA SER A 369 13.73 18.93 -6.65
C SER A 369 14.33 17.60 -6.19
N GLY A 370 14.25 16.54 -7.03
CA GLY A 370 14.97 15.29 -6.80
C GLY A 370 14.15 14.13 -6.22
N ALA A 371 12.83 14.25 -6.02
CA ALA A 371 12.07 13.09 -5.53
C ALA A 371 12.10 11.92 -6.53
N PHE A 372 12.17 12.18 -7.85
CA PHE A 372 12.43 11.17 -8.89
C PHE A 372 13.92 11.05 -9.27
N LYS A 373 14.81 11.50 -8.38
CA LYS A 373 16.28 11.52 -8.48
C LYS A 373 16.84 12.49 -9.53
N ASN A 374 16.44 12.35 -10.79
CA ASN A 374 16.93 13.23 -11.86
C ASN A 374 16.22 14.59 -11.78
N LYS A 375 16.99 15.68 -11.75
CA LYS A 375 16.51 17.06 -11.61
C LYS A 375 16.41 17.72 -12.98
N LEU A 376 15.19 17.85 -13.47
CA LEU A 376 14.88 18.49 -14.75
C LEU A 376 14.89 20.02 -14.64
N THR A 377 15.29 20.66 -15.72
CA THR A 377 15.06 22.09 -16.00
C THR A 377 13.66 22.30 -16.58
N SER A 378 13.21 23.55 -16.74
CA SER A 378 11.88 23.83 -17.31
C SER A 378 11.81 23.51 -18.82
N GLU A 379 12.97 23.38 -19.46
CA GLU A 379 13.15 23.07 -20.88
C GLU A 379 13.20 21.57 -21.18
N ASP A 380 13.39 20.74 -20.15
CA ASP A 380 13.47 19.28 -20.28
C ASP A 380 12.09 18.63 -20.42
N THR A 381 12.09 17.37 -20.88
CA THR A 381 10.87 16.57 -20.98
C THR A 381 10.71 15.62 -19.79
N VAL A 382 9.50 15.56 -19.23
CA VAL A 382 9.19 14.66 -18.10
C VAL A 382 9.37 13.19 -18.48
N ASP A 383 9.15 12.82 -19.75
CA ASP A 383 9.30 11.46 -20.29
C ASP A 383 10.70 10.85 -20.05
N SER A 384 11.74 11.70 -19.99
CA SER A 384 13.11 11.28 -19.67
C SER A 384 13.25 10.62 -18.28
N LEU A 385 12.31 10.84 -17.36
CA LEU A 385 12.27 10.21 -16.03
C LEU A 385 11.68 8.80 -16.03
N PHE A 386 10.95 8.44 -17.09
CA PHE A 386 10.12 7.24 -17.17
C PHE A 386 10.67 6.18 -18.13
N THR A 387 11.29 6.64 -19.21
CA THR A 387 11.86 5.85 -20.31
C THR A 387 13.02 4.95 -19.85
N LYS A 388 13.60 4.18 -20.79
CA LYS A 388 14.57 3.10 -20.54
C LYS A 388 14.02 2.03 -19.59
N GLN A 389 12.71 1.83 -19.59
CA GLN A 389 11.99 0.95 -18.66
C GLN A 389 12.23 1.30 -17.18
N ARG A 390 12.56 2.57 -16.88
CA ARG A 390 12.81 3.04 -15.51
C ARG A 390 11.52 3.06 -14.71
N ALA A 391 10.44 3.60 -15.27
CA ALA A 391 9.11 3.57 -14.66
C ALA A 391 8.35 2.28 -14.99
N THR A 392 7.42 1.93 -14.11
CA THR A 392 6.51 0.79 -14.32
C THR A 392 5.10 1.24 -14.65
N ILE A 393 4.31 0.40 -15.31
CA ILE A 393 2.87 0.59 -15.50
C ILE A 393 2.12 -0.73 -15.22
N SER A 394 1.01 -0.64 -14.49
CA SER A 394 0.42 -1.80 -13.83
C SER A 394 -0.77 -2.41 -14.59
N MET A 395 -0.61 -3.66 -15.01
CA MET A 395 -1.65 -4.57 -15.50
C MET A 395 -2.33 -5.22 -14.31
N GLY A 396 -3.38 -4.58 -13.80
CA GLY A 396 -4.11 -5.04 -12.63
C GLY A 396 -5.05 -6.22 -12.91
N TYR A 397 -5.31 -7.05 -11.91
CA TYR A 397 -6.38 -8.07 -11.94
C TYR A 397 -7.00 -8.29 -10.56
N ILE A 398 -8.23 -8.81 -10.52
CA ILE A 398 -8.91 -9.29 -9.30
C ILE A 398 -9.73 -10.55 -9.58
N GLY A 399 -10.10 -11.29 -8.52
CA GLY A 399 -11.13 -12.32 -8.59
C GLY A 399 -10.72 -13.62 -9.29
N LEU A 400 -9.46 -14.07 -9.13
CA LEU A 400 -9.07 -15.41 -9.63
C LEU A 400 -9.88 -16.51 -8.96
N TYR A 401 -10.27 -16.31 -7.69
CA TYR A 401 -11.03 -17.31 -6.95
C TYR A 401 -12.42 -17.53 -7.55
N GLU A 402 -13.16 -16.46 -7.83
CA GLU A 402 -14.48 -16.55 -8.46
C GLU A 402 -14.39 -17.08 -9.89
N ALA A 403 -13.35 -16.70 -10.65
CA ALA A 403 -13.15 -17.23 -11.99
C ALA A 403 -13.01 -18.75 -11.99
N ALA A 404 -12.22 -19.32 -11.07
CA ALA A 404 -12.10 -20.77 -10.91
C ALA A 404 -13.39 -21.41 -10.36
N THR A 405 -14.11 -20.75 -9.44
CA THR A 405 -15.40 -21.22 -8.92
C THR A 405 -16.42 -21.49 -10.03
N LEU A 406 -16.44 -20.68 -11.09
CA LEU A 406 -17.37 -20.83 -12.22
C LEU A 406 -17.12 -22.08 -13.08
N PHE A 407 -15.89 -22.61 -13.10
CA PHE A 407 -15.55 -23.82 -13.86
C PHE A 407 -15.45 -25.07 -12.99
N TYR A 408 -15.02 -24.93 -11.73
CA TYR A 408 -14.62 -26.05 -10.87
C TYR A 408 -15.43 -26.14 -9.56
N GLY A 409 -16.37 -25.21 -9.33
CA GLY A 409 -17.18 -25.13 -8.11
C GLY A 409 -16.48 -24.41 -6.95
N PRO A 410 -17.20 -24.07 -5.87
CA PRO A 410 -16.74 -23.15 -4.82
C PRO A 410 -15.75 -23.74 -3.80
N ASN A 411 -15.27 -24.96 -4.00
CA ASN A 411 -14.34 -25.67 -3.11
C ASN A 411 -13.17 -26.25 -3.93
N TRP A 412 -12.64 -25.47 -4.87
CA TRP A 412 -11.67 -25.92 -5.86
C TRP A 412 -10.21 -25.91 -5.35
N GLU A 413 -9.94 -25.47 -4.12
CA GLU A 413 -8.57 -25.15 -3.66
C GLU A 413 -7.64 -26.37 -3.57
N HIS A 414 -8.22 -27.56 -3.45
CA HIS A 414 -7.51 -28.84 -3.49
C HIS A 414 -7.56 -29.51 -4.88
N ASN A 415 -8.17 -28.87 -5.89
CA ASN A 415 -8.19 -29.32 -7.27
C ASN A 415 -6.96 -28.78 -8.02
N PRO A 416 -5.99 -29.63 -8.42
CA PRO A 416 -4.80 -29.19 -9.14
C PRO A 416 -5.09 -28.57 -10.51
N GLU A 417 -6.15 -28.99 -11.20
CA GLU A 417 -6.54 -28.43 -12.50
C GLU A 417 -7.05 -27.00 -12.34
N ALA A 418 -7.90 -26.74 -11.34
CA ALA A 418 -8.38 -25.40 -11.01
C ALA A 418 -7.24 -24.47 -10.57
N LYS A 419 -6.31 -24.98 -9.75
CA LYS A 419 -5.09 -24.26 -9.37
C LYS A 419 -4.26 -23.89 -10.60
N THR A 420 -4.04 -24.85 -11.50
CA THR A 420 -3.30 -24.64 -12.76
C THR A 420 -4.01 -23.59 -13.61
N PHE A 421 -5.32 -23.66 -13.78
CA PHE A 421 -6.11 -22.66 -14.50
C PHE A 421 -5.88 -21.23 -13.97
N THR A 422 -5.92 -21.02 -12.66
CA THR A 422 -5.65 -19.68 -12.09
C THR A 422 -4.23 -19.19 -12.32
N LEU A 423 -3.24 -20.09 -12.35
CA LEU A 423 -1.85 -19.77 -12.68
C LEU A 423 -1.66 -19.51 -14.17
N ASP A 424 -2.39 -20.23 -15.03
CA ASP A 424 -2.36 -20.07 -16.49
C ASP A 424 -2.86 -18.68 -16.90
N ILE A 425 -3.88 -18.15 -16.21
CA ILE A 425 -4.33 -16.76 -16.43
C ILE A 425 -3.16 -15.79 -16.23
N LEU A 426 -2.41 -15.93 -15.14
CA LEU A 426 -1.25 -15.06 -14.88
C LEU A 426 -0.08 -15.36 -15.81
N ARG A 427 0.09 -16.60 -16.26
CA ARG A 427 1.11 -16.97 -17.25
C ARG A 427 0.83 -16.30 -18.60
N GLU A 428 -0.42 -16.25 -19.03
CA GLU A 428 -0.82 -15.53 -20.24
C GLU A 428 -0.69 -14.01 -20.06
N MET A 429 -1.08 -13.45 -18.91
CA MET A 429 -0.78 -12.04 -18.62
C MET A 429 0.74 -11.77 -18.68
N LYS A 430 1.57 -12.72 -18.22
CA LYS A 430 3.04 -12.60 -18.22
C LYS A 430 3.61 -12.58 -19.64
N ARG A 431 3.02 -13.37 -20.54
CA ARG A 431 3.36 -13.34 -21.98
C ARG A 431 3.13 -11.93 -22.56
N TYR A 432 1.94 -11.35 -22.35
CA TYR A 432 1.64 -9.98 -22.77
C TYR A 432 2.54 -8.95 -22.11
N GLN A 433 2.82 -9.09 -20.81
CA GLN A 433 3.72 -8.20 -20.08
C GLN A 433 5.11 -8.16 -20.74
N VAL A 434 5.69 -9.31 -21.08
CA VAL A 434 7.00 -9.40 -21.74
C VAL A 434 6.95 -8.81 -23.15
N GLU A 435 5.87 -9.04 -23.89
CA GLU A 435 5.67 -8.51 -25.23
C GLU A 435 5.58 -6.97 -25.22
N TRP A 436 4.73 -6.41 -24.36
CA TRP A 436 4.53 -4.96 -24.27
C TRP A 436 5.74 -4.22 -23.70
N THR A 437 6.44 -4.78 -22.71
CA THR A 437 7.72 -4.21 -22.23
C THR A 437 8.80 -4.18 -23.32
N LYS A 438 8.76 -5.07 -24.32
CA LYS A 438 9.68 -4.99 -25.48
C LYS A 438 9.25 -3.95 -26.50
N GLN A 439 7.94 -3.75 -26.65
CA GLN A 439 7.38 -2.82 -27.63
C GLN A 439 7.45 -1.36 -27.17
N TYR A 440 7.33 -1.11 -25.88
CA TYR A 440 7.33 0.22 -25.28
C TYR A 440 8.52 0.40 -24.34
N ASP A 441 9.02 1.62 -24.24
CA ASP A 441 10.15 1.94 -23.36
C ASP A 441 9.76 2.12 -21.88
N ILE A 442 8.68 1.46 -21.47
CA ILE A 442 8.10 1.46 -20.12
C ILE A 442 7.95 0.01 -19.66
N TRP A 443 8.20 -0.25 -18.37
CA TRP A 443 8.06 -1.59 -17.83
C TRP A 443 6.62 -1.93 -17.47
N PHE A 444 5.92 -2.73 -18.29
CA PHE A 444 4.65 -3.31 -17.92
C PHE A 444 4.82 -4.33 -16.78
N SER A 445 3.95 -4.30 -15.77
CA SER A 445 4.03 -5.21 -14.63
C SER A 445 2.65 -5.71 -14.20
N ILE A 446 2.55 -7.00 -13.85
CA ILE A 446 1.29 -7.59 -13.39
C ILE A 446 1.08 -7.22 -11.93
N TYR A 447 -0.07 -6.66 -11.61
CA TYR A 447 -0.35 -6.04 -10.33
C TYR A 447 -1.57 -6.67 -9.63
N SER A 448 -1.34 -7.22 -8.44
CA SER A 448 -2.40 -7.74 -7.58
C SER A 448 -3.13 -6.59 -6.89
N THR A 449 -4.03 -5.94 -7.63
CA THR A 449 -4.77 -4.72 -7.25
C THR A 449 -5.26 -4.74 -5.79
N PRO A 450 -4.93 -3.74 -4.95
CA PRO A 450 -5.57 -3.53 -3.65
C PRO A 450 -7.01 -3.06 -3.90
N SER A 451 -7.95 -3.99 -3.82
CA SER A 451 -9.30 -3.82 -4.37
C SER A 451 -10.25 -3.14 -3.38
N GLU A 452 -9.90 -2.01 -2.77
CA GLU A 452 -10.65 -1.37 -1.67
C GLU A 452 -12.14 -1.28 -1.95
N SER A 453 -12.49 -0.45 -2.94
CA SER A 453 -13.83 -0.25 -3.47
C SER A 453 -14.08 -1.12 -4.71
N LEU A 454 -13.01 -1.49 -5.43
CA LEU A 454 -13.13 -2.23 -6.69
C LEU A 454 -13.76 -3.62 -6.51
N THR A 455 -13.52 -4.26 -5.36
CA THR A 455 -14.15 -5.54 -5.01
C THR A 455 -15.68 -5.47 -5.04
N ASP A 456 -16.25 -4.36 -4.56
CA ASP A 456 -17.69 -4.08 -4.58
C ASP A 456 -18.13 -3.69 -5.99
N ARG A 457 -17.43 -2.73 -6.59
CA ARG A 457 -17.84 -2.14 -7.87
C ARG A 457 -18.00 -3.18 -8.97
N PHE A 458 -17.01 -4.05 -9.17
CA PHE A 458 -17.11 -5.11 -10.18
C PHE A 458 -18.24 -6.07 -9.83
N CYS A 459 -18.27 -6.61 -8.61
CA CYS A 459 -19.34 -7.52 -8.20
C CYS A 459 -20.75 -6.92 -8.38
N ARG A 460 -20.92 -5.64 -8.09
CA ARG A 460 -22.20 -4.93 -8.23
C ARG A 460 -22.61 -4.75 -9.70
N LEU A 461 -21.71 -4.28 -10.56
CA LEU A 461 -21.99 -4.16 -12.00
C LEU A 461 -22.29 -5.54 -12.62
N ASP A 462 -21.58 -6.56 -12.16
CA ASP A 462 -21.76 -7.93 -12.62
C ASP A 462 -23.09 -8.51 -12.16
N LYS A 463 -23.49 -8.22 -10.92
CA LYS A 463 -24.80 -8.56 -10.38
C LYS A 463 -25.94 -7.83 -11.13
N GLU A 464 -25.77 -6.56 -11.47
CA GLU A 464 -26.75 -5.80 -12.24
C GLU A 464 -26.98 -6.39 -13.63
N LYS A 465 -25.92 -6.90 -14.28
CA LYS A 465 -25.97 -7.47 -15.64
C LYS A 465 -26.36 -8.95 -15.69
N PHE A 466 -25.88 -9.77 -14.75
CA PHE A 466 -26.02 -11.23 -14.77
C PHE A 466 -26.82 -11.82 -13.61
N GLY A 467 -27.29 -10.99 -12.67
CA GLY A 467 -28.07 -11.43 -11.52
C GLY A 467 -27.22 -12.06 -10.40
N PHE A 468 -27.86 -12.89 -9.59
CA PHE A 468 -27.25 -13.55 -8.45
C PHE A 468 -26.65 -14.89 -8.87
N ILE A 469 -25.33 -14.96 -8.89
CA ILE A 469 -24.55 -16.17 -9.18
C ILE A 469 -23.99 -16.67 -7.84
N PRO A 470 -24.34 -17.90 -7.41
CA PRO A 470 -23.88 -18.48 -6.16
C PRO A 470 -22.36 -18.44 -6.00
N ASP A 471 -21.88 -18.05 -4.82
CA ASP A 471 -20.45 -17.92 -4.46
C ASP A 471 -19.64 -16.93 -5.30
N VAL A 472 -20.29 -16.17 -6.19
CA VAL A 472 -19.66 -15.21 -7.11
C VAL A 472 -20.22 -13.81 -6.87
N THR A 473 -21.44 -13.51 -7.34
CA THR A 473 -22.04 -12.17 -7.21
C THR A 473 -23.00 -12.04 -6.03
N ASP A 474 -23.50 -13.16 -5.50
CA ASP A 474 -24.47 -13.20 -4.40
C ASP A 474 -23.89 -12.70 -3.07
N LYS A 475 -22.61 -13.01 -2.81
CA LYS A 475 -21.86 -12.55 -1.62
C LYS A 475 -21.54 -11.05 -1.64
N GLY A 476 -21.65 -10.39 -2.80
CA GLY A 476 -21.57 -8.94 -2.93
C GLY A 476 -20.15 -8.35 -2.99
N TYR A 477 -19.12 -9.18 -3.19
CA TYR A 477 -17.73 -8.74 -3.35
C TYR A 477 -16.91 -9.81 -4.08
N TYR A 478 -15.78 -9.43 -4.69
CA TYR A 478 -14.80 -10.35 -5.28
C TYR A 478 -13.52 -10.50 -4.45
N GLN A 479 -12.94 -11.70 -4.42
CA GLN A 479 -11.69 -11.92 -3.73
C GLN A 479 -10.55 -11.08 -4.32
N ASN A 480 -9.66 -10.61 -3.44
CA ASN A 480 -8.59 -9.73 -3.85
C ASN A 480 -7.51 -10.50 -4.63
N SER A 481 -7.45 -10.29 -5.95
CA SER A 481 -6.41 -10.85 -6.82
C SER A 481 -6.32 -12.38 -6.74
N PHE A 482 -5.28 -12.92 -6.09
CA PHE A 482 -5.02 -14.35 -5.95
C PHE A 482 -5.37 -14.91 -4.57
N HIS A 483 -5.89 -14.08 -3.66
CA HIS A 483 -6.10 -14.47 -2.27
C HIS A 483 -7.08 -15.63 -2.16
N TYR A 484 -6.80 -16.51 -1.21
CA TYR A 484 -7.71 -17.56 -0.76
C TYR A 484 -9.05 -16.95 -0.35
N ASP A 485 -10.15 -17.68 -0.55
CA ASP A 485 -11.47 -17.20 -0.11
C ASP A 485 -11.49 -17.00 1.41
N VAL A 486 -11.75 -15.76 1.84
CA VAL A 486 -11.72 -15.34 3.24
C VAL A 486 -12.71 -16.10 4.14
N ARG A 487 -13.70 -16.77 3.53
CA ARG A 487 -14.71 -17.58 4.22
C ARG A 487 -14.20 -18.95 4.68
N LYS A 488 -12.99 -19.35 4.30
CA LYS A 488 -12.46 -20.70 4.48
C LYS A 488 -11.64 -20.80 5.77
N ASP A 489 -11.87 -21.86 6.55
CA ASP A 489 -11.12 -22.17 7.77
C ASP A 489 -9.84 -22.94 7.40
N VAL A 490 -8.75 -22.22 7.15
CA VAL A 490 -7.41 -22.75 6.83
C VAL A 490 -6.38 -22.20 7.80
N THR A 491 -5.29 -22.93 8.04
CA THR A 491 -4.16 -22.44 8.83
C THR A 491 -3.36 -21.37 8.06
N PRO A 492 -2.57 -20.51 8.74
CA PRO A 492 -1.70 -19.56 8.07
C PRO A 492 -0.72 -20.28 7.12
N PHE A 493 -0.24 -21.45 7.51
CA PHE A 493 0.70 -22.25 6.73
C PHE A 493 0.08 -22.74 5.42
N GLU A 494 -1.11 -23.35 5.47
CA GLU A 494 -1.84 -23.82 4.28
C GLU A 494 -2.16 -22.66 3.33
N LYS A 495 -2.59 -21.51 3.87
CA LYS A 495 -2.87 -20.33 3.06
C LYS A 495 -1.62 -19.81 2.36
N LEU A 496 -0.49 -19.71 3.08
CA LEU A 496 0.77 -19.26 2.50
C LEU A 496 1.28 -20.25 1.43
N ASP A 497 1.16 -21.55 1.67
CA ASP A 497 1.55 -22.58 0.69
C ASP A 497 0.68 -22.55 -0.56
N PHE A 498 -0.61 -22.27 -0.42
CA PHE A 498 -1.47 -22.07 -1.56
C PHE A 498 -1.06 -20.82 -2.33
N GLU A 499 -0.81 -19.69 -1.65
CA GLU A 499 -0.64 -18.41 -2.33
C GLU A 499 0.77 -18.15 -2.90
N LYS A 500 1.81 -18.86 -2.43
CA LYS A 500 3.23 -18.56 -2.73
C LYS A 500 3.61 -18.56 -4.21
N ASP A 501 2.87 -19.26 -5.06
CA ASP A 501 3.21 -19.43 -6.48
C ASP A 501 2.77 -18.23 -7.34
N TYR A 502 1.77 -17.46 -6.90
CA TYR A 502 1.21 -16.36 -7.71
C TYR A 502 2.15 -15.16 -7.87
N PRO A 503 2.87 -14.69 -6.82
CA PRO A 503 3.82 -13.57 -6.93
C PRO A 503 4.92 -13.75 -7.99
N TYR A 504 5.28 -14.99 -8.34
CA TYR A 504 6.22 -15.25 -9.43
C TYR A 504 5.74 -14.65 -10.76
N TYR A 505 4.45 -14.80 -11.07
CA TYR A 505 3.84 -14.21 -12.25
C TYR A 505 3.40 -12.76 -12.01
N ALA A 506 2.86 -12.46 -10.82
CA ALA A 506 2.32 -11.15 -10.43
C ALA A 506 3.32 -10.27 -9.65
N SER A 507 4.58 -10.23 -10.09
CA SER A 507 5.67 -9.57 -9.34
C SER A 507 5.61 -8.04 -9.30
N GLY A 508 4.77 -7.40 -10.13
CA GLY A 508 4.55 -5.94 -10.12
C GLY A 508 3.81 -5.42 -8.89
N GLY A 509 3.15 -6.31 -8.16
CA GLY A 509 2.69 -6.02 -6.81
C GLY A 509 1.86 -7.15 -6.22
N PHE A 510 2.14 -7.49 -4.97
CA PHE A 510 1.55 -8.61 -4.26
C PHE A 510 1.70 -8.40 -2.75
N ILE A 511 0.86 -9.08 -1.97
CA ILE A 511 0.95 -9.18 -0.51
C ILE A 511 0.14 -10.38 -0.08
N HIS A 512 0.56 -11.04 1.00
CA HIS A 512 -0.19 -12.09 1.67
C HIS A 512 -0.75 -11.56 2.98
N TYR A 513 -1.91 -12.07 3.39
CA TYR A 513 -2.49 -11.78 4.70
C TYR A 513 -2.83 -13.06 5.43
N CYS A 514 -2.64 -13.05 6.73
CA CYS A 514 -3.21 -14.06 7.62
C CYS A 514 -4.04 -13.36 8.71
N GLU A 515 -5.20 -13.94 8.98
CA GLU A 515 -6.14 -13.49 10.01
C GLU A 515 -5.84 -14.24 11.31
N TYR A 516 -5.57 -13.51 12.37
CA TYR A 516 -5.20 -14.06 13.67
C TYR A 516 -6.22 -13.65 14.74
N PRO A 517 -6.40 -14.45 15.80
CA PRO A 517 -7.03 -13.99 17.02
C PRO A 517 -6.10 -13.00 17.74
N LYS A 518 -6.49 -12.54 18.93
CA LYS A 518 -5.61 -11.70 19.75
C LYS A 518 -4.39 -12.51 20.21
N LEU A 519 -3.19 -12.09 19.81
CA LEU A 519 -1.92 -12.83 20.04
C LEU A 519 -0.99 -12.21 21.09
N ASN A 520 -1.46 -11.24 21.89
CA ASN A 520 -0.62 -10.50 22.85
C ASN A 520 0.07 -11.40 23.89
N HIS A 521 -0.48 -12.60 24.15
CA HIS A 521 0.06 -13.58 25.08
C HIS A 521 0.96 -14.65 24.42
N ASN A 522 1.07 -14.65 23.08
CA ASN A 522 1.76 -15.69 22.33
C ASN A 522 2.50 -15.13 21.10
N LEU A 523 3.54 -14.33 21.36
CA LEU A 523 4.41 -13.80 20.30
C LEU A 523 5.08 -14.91 19.48
N LYS A 524 5.37 -16.07 20.11
CA LYS A 524 6.00 -17.21 19.45
C LYS A 524 5.14 -17.83 18.35
N ALA A 525 3.81 -17.79 18.49
CA ALA A 525 2.91 -18.21 17.42
C ALA A 525 3.02 -17.32 16.18
N LEU A 526 3.05 -16.00 16.36
CA LEU A 526 3.23 -15.06 15.25
C LEU A 526 4.62 -15.21 14.61
N GLU A 527 5.65 -15.35 15.46
CA GLU A 527 7.02 -15.59 15.02
C GLU A 527 7.14 -16.85 14.16
N ALA A 528 6.50 -17.95 14.55
CA ALA A 528 6.52 -19.19 13.78
C ALA A 528 5.95 -19.02 12.36
N VAL A 529 4.94 -18.17 12.19
CA VAL A 529 4.39 -17.86 10.86
C VAL A 529 5.32 -16.94 10.08
N TRP A 530 5.93 -15.93 10.72
CA TRP A 530 6.93 -15.06 10.09
C TRP A 530 8.15 -15.87 9.61
N ASP A 531 8.62 -16.81 10.42
CA ASP A 531 9.73 -17.70 10.09
C ASP A 531 9.38 -18.65 8.95
N TYR A 532 8.17 -19.23 8.98
CA TYR A 532 7.67 -20.08 7.90
C TYR A 532 7.52 -19.32 6.59
N ALA A 533 7.12 -18.05 6.66
CA ALA A 533 6.91 -17.23 5.47
C ALA A 533 8.22 -16.88 4.74
N TYR A 534 9.37 -16.92 5.43
CA TYR A 534 10.63 -16.34 4.97
C TYR A 534 11.08 -16.82 3.58
N ASP A 535 11.02 -18.13 3.33
CA ASP A 535 11.42 -18.73 2.06
C ASP A 535 10.23 -18.97 1.10
N LYS A 536 9.00 -18.67 1.54
CA LYS A 536 7.76 -18.93 0.77
C LYS A 536 7.24 -17.68 0.08
N VAL A 537 7.11 -16.57 0.80
CA VAL A 537 6.45 -15.35 0.30
C VAL A 537 7.30 -14.11 0.54
N GLY A 538 7.24 -13.14 -0.37
CA GLY A 538 8.06 -11.93 -0.27
C GLY A 538 7.49 -10.83 0.65
N TYR A 539 6.17 -10.71 0.76
CA TYR A 539 5.51 -9.64 1.52
C TYR A 539 4.30 -10.18 2.29
N LEU A 540 4.32 -10.12 3.63
CA LEU A 540 3.26 -10.64 4.51
C LEU A 540 2.78 -9.57 5.48
N GLY A 541 1.46 -9.35 5.52
CA GLY A 541 0.81 -8.54 6.53
C GLY A 541 0.10 -9.39 7.60
N THR A 542 0.10 -8.88 8.82
CA THR A 542 -0.57 -9.48 9.97
C THR A 542 -1.90 -8.78 10.24
N ASN A 543 -2.99 -9.54 10.36
CA ASN A 543 -4.30 -9.02 10.77
C ASN A 543 -4.68 -9.58 12.15
N ILE A 544 -4.57 -8.74 13.17
CA ILE A 544 -4.92 -9.06 14.57
C ILE A 544 -6.00 -8.08 15.03
N PRO A 545 -7.02 -8.54 15.78
CA PRO A 545 -8.01 -7.63 16.36
C PRO A 545 -7.38 -6.75 17.44
N ILE A 546 -7.46 -5.44 17.23
CA ILE A 546 -6.86 -4.39 18.08
C ILE A 546 -7.90 -3.32 18.47
N ASP A 547 -9.18 -3.68 18.50
CA ASP A 547 -10.24 -2.72 18.76
C ASP A 547 -10.33 -2.41 20.26
N HIS A 548 -10.68 -1.16 20.58
CA HIS A 548 -10.79 -0.66 21.94
C HIS A 548 -12.13 0.06 22.19
N CYS A 549 -12.75 -0.21 23.35
CA CYS A 549 -13.95 0.49 23.80
C CYS A 549 -13.65 1.40 25.00
N TYR A 550 -13.61 2.72 24.78
CA TYR A 550 -13.32 3.70 25.83
C TYR A 550 -14.37 3.77 26.94
N ARG A 551 -15.58 3.23 26.72
CA ARG A 551 -16.65 3.21 27.75
C ARG A 551 -16.48 2.11 28.78
N CYS A 552 -15.98 0.94 28.39
CA CYS A 552 -15.91 -0.23 29.28
C CYS A 552 -14.51 -0.84 29.38
N GLY A 553 -13.53 -0.32 28.65
CA GLY A 553 -12.15 -0.82 28.63
C GLY A 553 -11.98 -2.17 27.92
N TYR A 554 -12.92 -2.58 27.07
CA TYR A 554 -12.77 -3.81 26.29
C TYR A 554 -11.70 -3.63 25.21
N ASP A 555 -10.76 -4.57 25.15
CA ASP A 555 -9.71 -4.68 24.14
C ASP A 555 -9.82 -6.03 23.42
N GLY A 556 -10.12 -6.05 22.12
CA GLY A 556 -10.26 -7.31 21.39
C GLY A 556 -10.91 -7.15 20.03
N ASP A 557 -11.67 -8.16 19.61
CA ASP A 557 -12.40 -8.14 18.35
C ASP A 557 -13.83 -7.68 18.61
N PHE A 558 -14.25 -6.59 17.97
CA PHE A 558 -15.63 -6.15 18.06
C PHE A 558 -16.55 -7.07 17.23
N GLU A 559 -17.79 -7.23 17.71
CA GLU A 559 -18.81 -7.94 16.95
C GLU A 559 -19.12 -7.18 15.67
N THR A 560 -18.98 -7.87 14.55
CA THR A 560 -19.42 -7.38 13.25
C THR A 560 -20.94 -7.42 13.16
N THR A 561 -21.53 -6.31 12.72
CA THR A 561 -22.97 -6.18 12.45
C THR A 561 -23.17 -5.84 10.97
N ALA A 562 -24.42 -5.94 10.49
CA ALA A 562 -24.74 -5.59 9.10
C ALA A 562 -24.35 -4.15 8.72
N ASN A 563 -24.31 -3.24 9.71
CA ASN A 563 -24.10 -1.80 9.48
C ASN A 563 -22.85 -1.24 10.20
N GLY A 564 -21.94 -2.08 10.69
CA GLY A 564 -20.74 -1.62 11.40
C GLY A 564 -20.28 -2.58 12.50
N TYR A 565 -19.77 -2.04 13.59
CA TYR A 565 -19.13 -2.82 14.67
C TYR A 565 -19.73 -2.46 16.03
N ARG A 566 -19.76 -3.43 16.94
CA ARG A 566 -20.31 -3.27 18.28
C ARG A 566 -19.39 -3.91 19.32
N CYS A 567 -19.15 -3.21 20.43
CA CYS A 567 -18.43 -3.79 21.56
C CYS A 567 -19.20 -5.01 22.12
N PRO A 568 -18.59 -6.22 22.18
CA PRO A 568 -19.25 -7.42 22.70
C PRO A 568 -19.62 -7.32 24.18
N HIS A 569 -18.88 -6.51 24.95
CA HIS A 569 -19.06 -6.43 26.40
C HIS A 569 -20.19 -5.47 26.82
N CYS A 570 -20.33 -4.32 26.16
CA CYS A 570 -21.29 -3.27 26.56
C CYS A 570 -22.23 -2.78 25.45
N GLY A 571 -22.12 -3.34 24.24
CA GLY A 571 -22.95 -2.94 23.11
C GLY A 571 -22.61 -1.57 22.50
N ASN A 572 -21.51 -0.94 22.90
CA ASN A 572 -21.14 0.39 22.39
C ASN A 572 -20.85 0.38 20.88
N THR A 573 -21.47 1.31 20.17
CA THR A 573 -21.33 1.54 18.71
C THR A 573 -20.98 2.99 18.39
N ASP A 574 -20.82 3.85 19.41
CA ASP A 574 -20.59 5.28 19.23
C ASP A 574 -19.16 5.54 18.71
N PRO A 575 -18.99 6.06 17.49
CA PRO A 575 -17.68 6.30 16.87
C PRO A 575 -16.73 7.18 17.68
N LYS A 576 -17.26 8.01 18.59
CA LYS A 576 -16.45 8.88 19.45
C LYS A 576 -15.87 8.16 20.66
N THR A 577 -16.39 6.98 20.98
CA THR A 577 -16.03 6.23 22.19
C THR A 577 -15.64 4.78 21.89
N VAL A 578 -15.29 4.49 20.64
CA VAL A 578 -14.65 3.25 20.19
C VAL A 578 -13.51 3.56 19.23
N ASP A 579 -12.47 2.74 19.25
CA ASP A 579 -11.43 2.69 18.23
C ASP A 579 -11.44 1.30 17.61
N VAL A 580 -12.01 1.17 16.42
CA VAL A 580 -12.11 -0.11 15.71
C VAL A 580 -11.21 0.01 14.51
N VAL A 581 -10.12 -0.75 14.47
CA VAL A 581 -9.13 -0.65 13.41
C VAL A 581 -9.06 -1.96 12.65
N LYS A 582 -9.40 -1.91 11.37
CA LYS A 582 -9.43 -3.08 10.48
C LYS A 582 -8.57 -2.83 9.26
N ARG A 583 -7.94 -3.88 8.75
CA ARG A 583 -7.25 -3.81 7.46
C ARG A 583 -8.26 -3.81 6.32
N THR A 584 -8.32 -2.74 5.54
CA THR A 584 -9.28 -2.58 4.44
C THR A 584 -8.87 -3.43 3.24
N CYS A 585 -7.79 -3.05 2.57
CA CYS A 585 -7.33 -3.70 1.34
C CYS A 585 -5.80 -3.61 1.17
N GLY A 586 -5.07 -3.22 2.20
CA GLY A 586 -3.69 -2.80 2.04
C GLY A 586 -3.20 -2.07 3.26
N TYR A 587 -3.97 -1.07 3.68
CA TYR A 587 -3.72 -0.22 4.83
C TYR A 587 -4.82 -0.40 5.90
N LEU A 588 -4.65 0.25 7.04
CA LEU A 588 -5.59 0.20 8.16
C LEU A 588 -6.65 1.29 8.01
N GLY A 589 -7.91 1.00 8.31
CA GLY A 589 -8.98 1.99 8.40
C GLY A 589 -9.70 1.89 9.73
N ASN A 590 -10.39 2.96 10.11
CA ASN A 590 -11.34 2.93 11.21
C ASN A 590 -12.77 2.92 10.64
N PRO A 591 -13.36 1.74 10.35
CA PRO A 591 -14.64 1.64 9.66
C PRO A 591 -15.84 2.18 10.46
N VAL A 592 -15.70 2.40 11.77
CA VAL A 592 -16.77 3.01 12.57
C VAL A 592 -16.77 4.53 12.42
N GLN A 593 -15.58 5.14 12.34
CA GLN A 593 -15.44 6.58 12.09
C GLN A 593 -15.60 6.94 10.62
N ARG A 594 -15.06 6.11 9.72
CA ARG A 594 -15.09 6.28 8.26
C ARG A 594 -15.50 4.97 7.60
N PRO A 595 -16.81 4.77 7.32
CA PRO A 595 -17.31 3.53 6.76
C PRO A 595 -16.67 3.19 5.42
N VAL A 596 -16.42 1.90 5.21
CA VAL A 596 -16.02 1.34 3.91
C VAL A 596 -17.26 1.11 3.02
N ILE A 597 -17.06 0.90 1.72
CA ILE A 597 -18.14 0.48 0.82
C ILE A 597 -18.75 -0.87 1.26
N GLU A 598 -20.03 -1.09 0.96
CA GLU A 598 -20.82 -2.24 1.43
C GLU A 598 -20.14 -3.59 1.14
N GLY A 599 -19.70 -3.85 -0.09
CA GLY A 599 -19.03 -5.10 -0.45
C GLY A 599 -17.75 -5.34 0.36
N ARG A 600 -16.97 -4.28 0.66
CA ARG A 600 -15.79 -4.40 1.52
C ARG A 600 -16.16 -4.69 2.96
N GLN A 601 -17.23 -4.09 3.50
CA GLN A 601 -17.71 -4.43 4.83
C GLN A 601 -18.13 -5.91 4.89
N LYS A 602 -18.86 -6.41 3.88
CA LYS A 602 -19.25 -7.82 3.79
C LYS A 602 -18.04 -8.74 3.73
N GLU A 603 -17.02 -8.37 2.97
CA GLU A 603 -15.76 -9.12 2.91
C GLU A 603 -15.07 -9.18 4.28
N ILE A 604 -14.91 -8.04 4.97
CA ILE A 604 -14.30 -8.01 6.31
C ILE A 604 -15.09 -8.88 7.30
N CYS A 605 -16.42 -8.79 7.29
CA CYS A 605 -17.30 -9.61 8.13
C CYS A 605 -17.18 -11.12 7.83
N ALA A 606 -16.78 -11.49 6.62
CA ALA A 606 -16.67 -12.88 6.19
C ALA A 606 -15.31 -13.53 6.50
N ARG A 607 -14.34 -12.74 7.00
CA ARG A 607 -12.97 -13.22 7.27
C ARG A 607 -12.95 -14.19 8.45
N VAL A 608 -12.60 -15.44 8.16
CA VAL A 608 -12.36 -16.47 9.17
C VAL A 608 -10.93 -16.33 9.71
N LYS A 609 -10.76 -16.51 11.02
CA LYS A 609 -9.43 -16.51 11.65
C LYS A 609 -8.71 -17.81 11.32
N HIS A 610 -7.46 -17.72 10.87
CA HIS A 610 -6.65 -18.87 10.49
C HIS A 610 -6.02 -19.58 11.70
N MET A 611 -6.09 -18.99 12.89
CA MET A 611 -5.69 -19.63 14.14
C MET A 611 -6.86 -19.65 15.11
N LYS A 612 -7.07 -20.80 15.75
CA LYS A 612 -8.13 -20.97 16.76
C LYS A 612 -7.63 -20.45 18.09
N GLU A 613 -8.49 -19.73 18.82
CA GLU A 613 -8.21 -19.38 20.21
C GLU A 613 -8.03 -20.67 21.03
N PRO A 614 -7.11 -20.70 22.00
CA PRO A 614 -7.05 -21.79 22.95
C PRO A 614 -8.44 -21.96 23.56
N ARG A 615 -9.03 -23.16 23.49
CA ARG A 615 -10.27 -23.43 24.21
C ARG A 615 -9.97 -23.22 25.69
N SER A 616 -10.63 -22.24 26.29
CA SER A 616 -10.59 -21.92 27.72
C SER A 616 -10.94 -23.13 28.57
#